data_AF-A0A923SGZ4-F1
#
_entry.id   AF-A0A923SGZ4-F1
#
_cell.length_a   1.000
_cell.length_b   1.000
_cell.length_c   1.000
_cell.angle_alpha   90.00
_cell.angle_beta   90.00
_cell.angle_gamma   90.00
#
_symmetry.space_group_name_H-M   'P 1'
#
loop_
_entity.id
_entity.type
_entity.pdbx_description
1 polymer ?
#
loop_
_entity_poly.entity_id
_entity_poly.type
_entity_poly.pdbx_seq_one_letter_code
_entity_poly.pdbx_strand_id
1 'polypeptide(L)'
;MGFFLLLISTLVQVSTEEIIFRGWFLPVLNVKLGVVKAIIISSIVFGLIHACTNLSFLAVFNLTLYGTFLALYAILDNSIWGVCAWHTFWNWSERTLFGLIENGASKGDGFLLNAKITGNKFLTGGEAGSNGSFFLTIILLIGIFYLTFKLNKKELLKLY
;
A
#
# COMPACT_ATOMS: atom_id res chain seq x y z
N MET A 1 -2.86 -14.88 -22.68
CA MET A 1 -3.77 -15.44 -21.64
C MET A 1 -3.46 -14.92 -20.23
N GLY A 2 -2.20 -14.61 -19.86
CA GLY A 2 -1.83 -14.27 -18.47
C GLY A 2 -2.30 -12.91 -17.91
N PHE A 3 -2.39 -11.84 -18.72
CA PHE A 3 -2.59 -10.47 -18.21
C PHE A 3 -3.84 -10.24 -17.35
N PHE A 4 -5.02 -10.64 -17.84
CA PHE A 4 -6.28 -10.49 -17.10
C PHE A 4 -6.37 -11.42 -15.90
N LEU A 5 -5.79 -12.61 -15.99
CA LEU A 5 -5.71 -13.54 -14.86
C LEU A 5 -4.84 -12.95 -13.74
N LEU A 6 -3.70 -12.33 -14.09
CA LEU A 6 -2.85 -11.64 -13.13
C LEU A 6 -3.59 -10.48 -12.46
N LEU A 7 -4.40 -9.71 -13.21
CA LEU A 7 -5.24 -8.66 -12.64
C LEU A 7 -6.23 -9.21 -11.63
N ILE A 8 -6.96 -10.26 -11.98
CA ILE A 8 -7.94 -10.89 -11.08
C ILE A 8 -7.25 -11.47 -9.84
N SER A 9 -6.10 -12.14 -10.00
CA SER A 9 -5.37 -12.68 -8.86
C SER A 9 -4.85 -11.60 -7.92
N THR A 10 -4.33 -10.50 -8.48
CA THR A 10 -3.86 -9.37 -7.67
C THR A 10 -5.04 -8.71 -6.97
N LEU A 11 -6.16 -8.52 -7.66
CA LEU A 11 -7.39 -7.98 -7.07
C LEU A 11 -7.83 -8.80 -5.87
N VAL A 12 -7.91 -10.13 -6.00
CA VAL A 12 -8.31 -11.03 -4.90
C VAL A 12 -7.30 -10.97 -3.75
N GLN A 13 -6.00 -11.05 -4.04
CA GLN A 13 -4.94 -11.01 -3.03
C GLN A 13 -4.99 -9.71 -2.22
N VAL A 14 -4.86 -8.56 -2.87
CA VAL A 14 -4.75 -7.27 -2.17
C VAL A 14 -6.07 -6.83 -1.56
N SER A 15 -7.21 -7.18 -2.15
CA SER A 15 -8.52 -6.90 -1.52
C SER A 15 -8.69 -7.71 -0.24
N THR A 16 -8.12 -8.92 -0.16
CA THR A 16 -8.12 -9.69 1.10
C THR A 16 -7.33 -8.97 2.18
N GLU A 17 -6.17 -8.40 1.84
CA GLU A 17 -5.39 -7.56 2.77
C GLU A 17 -6.21 -6.33 3.22
N GLU A 18 -6.87 -5.62 2.30
CA GLU A 18 -7.68 -4.45 2.65
C GLU A 18 -8.91 -4.80 3.49
N ILE A 19 -9.57 -5.94 3.24
CA ILE A 19 -10.66 -6.43 4.09
C ILE A 19 -10.17 -6.66 5.52
N ILE A 20 -9.00 -7.27 5.69
CA ILE A 20 -8.42 -7.52 7.02
C ILE A 20 -8.02 -6.21 7.69
N PHE A 21 -7.25 -5.36 7.01
CA PHE A 21 -6.67 -4.17 7.63
C PHE A 21 -7.64 -3.00 7.75
N ARG A 22 -8.40 -2.69 6.69
CA ARG A 22 -9.27 -1.50 6.60
C ARG A 22 -10.72 -1.85 6.90
N GLY A 23 -11.16 -3.06 6.51
CA GLY A 23 -12.52 -3.54 6.79
C GLY A 23 -12.74 -4.03 8.22
N TRP A 24 -11.71 -4.60 8.87
CA TRP A 24 -11.85 -5.19 10.20
C TRP A 24 -10.91 -4.57 11.25
N PHE A 25 -9.60 -4.63 11.05
CA PHE A 25 -8.63 -4.29 12.10
C PHE A 25 -8.68 -2.81 12.49
N LEU A 26 -8.69 -1.90 11.50
CA LEU A 26 -8.79 -0.46 11.72
C LEU A 26 -10.10 -0.06 12.47
N PRO A 27 -11.31 -0.47 12.04
CA PRO A 27 -12.54 -0.21 12.79
C PRO A 27 -12.52 -0.74 14.22
N VAL A 28 -12.05 -1.98 14.44
CA VAL A 28 -11.98 -2.58 15.79
C VAL A 28 -11.05 -1.78 16.71
N LEU A 29 -9.90 -1.35 16.21
CA LEU A 29 -8.99 -0.48 16.96
C LEU A 29 -9.62 0.89 17.23
N ASN A 30 -10.36 1.45 16.27
CA ASN A 30 -10.99 2.76 16.42
C ASN A 30 -11.98 2.79 17.59
N VAL A 31 -12.82 1.77 17.71
CA VAL A 31 -13.82 1.67 18.79
C VAL A 31 -13.17 1.74 20.18
N LYS A 32 -11.97 1.17 20.35
CA LYS A 32 -11.29 1.07 21.65
C LYS A 32 -10.30 2.20 21.92
N LEU A 33 -9.60 2.67 20.89
CA LEU A 33 -8.41 3.51 21.03
C LEU A 33 -8.56 4.89 20.38
N GLY A 34 -9.63 5.10 19.60
CA GLY A 34 -9.84 6.28 18.77
C GLY A 34 -9.05 6.24 17.46
N VAL A 35 -9.52 7.04 16.49
CA VAL A 35 -9.11 6.98 15.07
C VAL A 35 -7.61 7.17 14.86
N VAL A 36 -6.99 8.11 15.60
CA VAL A 36 -5.57 8.40 15.44
C VAL A 36 -4.70 7.21 15.83
N LYS A 37 -4.98 6.57 16.97
CA LYS A 37 -4.24 5.38 17.42
C LYS A 37 -4.53 4.19 16.52
N ALA A 38 -5.77 4.05 16.05
CA ALA A 38 -6.16 2.99 15.13
C ALA A 38 -5.39 3.07 13.80
N ILE A 39 -5.27 4.26 13.21
CA ILE A 39 -4.46 4.50 12.01
C ILE A 39 -3.00 4.12 12.28
N ILE A 40 -2.39 4.66 13.34
CA ILE A 40 -0.97 4.41 13.65
C ILE A 40 -0.69 2.91 13.81
N ILE A 41 -1.48 2.22 14.63
CA ILE A 41 -1.25 0.80 14.94
C ILE A 41 -1.50 -0.07 13.71
N SER A 42 -2.62 0.14 12.99
CA SER A 42 -2.93 -0.65 11.79
C SER A 42 -1.87 -0.48 10.71
N SER A 43 -1.37 0.73 10.50
CA SER A 43 -0.31 1.03 9.52
C SER A 43 1.03 0.41 9.88
N ILE A 44 1.44 0.47 11.16
CA ILE A 44 2.70 -0.14 11.61
C ILE A 44 2.63 -1.65 11.45
N VAL A 45 1.52 -2.28 11.87
CA VAL A 45 1.34 -3.73 11.69
C VAL A 45 1.35 -4.09 10.20
N PHE A 46 0.68 -3.31 9.35
CA PHE A 46 0.70 -3.50 7.90
C PHE A 46 2.12 -3.46 7.35
N GLY A 47 2.92 -2.45 7.70
CA GLY A 47 4.33 -2.36 7.26
C GLY A 47 5.20 -3.52 7.76
N LEU A 48 5.00 -3.95 9.01
CA LEU A 48 5.78 -5.03 9.62
C LEU A 48 5.45 -6.41 9.04
N ILE A 49 4.18 -6.72 8.73
CA ILE A 49 3.85 -8.02 8.11
C ILE A 49 4.38 -8.14 6.68
N HIS A 50 4.60 -7.00 6.01
CA HIS A 50 5.24 -6.93 4.70
C HIS A 50 6.77 -6.92 4.80
N ALA A 51 7.33 -6.83 6.01
CA ALA A 51 8.76 -6.92 6.24
C ALA A 51 9.24 -8.37 6.01
N CYS A 52 9.52 -8.71 4.76
CA CYS A 52 10.19 -9.95 4.39
C CYS A 52 11.68 -9.92 4.75
N THR A 53 12.32 -11.10 4.77
CA THR A 53 13.78 -11.19 4.91
C THR A 53 14.47 -10.38 3.82
N ASN A 54 15.35 -9.45 4.24
CA ASN A 54 16.18 -8.57 3.39
C ASN A 54 15.55 -7.26 2.89
N LEU A 55 14.43 -6.80 3.44
CA LEU A 55 13.98 -5.43 3.17
C LEU A 55 14.80 -4.37 3.92
N SER A 56 15.05 -3.24 3.25
CA SER A 56 15.69 -2.09 3.88
C SER A 56 14.75 -1.43 4.89
N PHE A 57 15.31 -0.73 5.89
CA PHE A 57 14.50 0.07 6.82
C PHE A 57 13.58 1.06 6.10
N LEU A 58 14.07 1.68 5.01
CA LEU A 58 13.29 2.61 4.20
C LEU A 58 12.09 1.94 3.53
N ALA A 59 12.22 0.67 3.10
CA ALA A 59 11.11 -0.08 2.54
C ALA A 59 10.01 -0.34 3.56
N VAL A 60 10.36 -0.81 4.77
CA VAL A 60 9.38 -1.02 5.86
C VAL A 60 8.71 0.29 6.27
N PHE A 61 9.48 1.39 6.30
CA PHE A 61 8.94 2.72 6.55
C PHE A 61 7.95 3.15 5.47
N ASN A 62 8.27 2.98 4.19
CA ASN A 62 7.37 3.29 3.08
C ASN A 62 6.11 2.41 3.09
N LEU A 63 6.21 1.13 3.42
CA LEU A 63 5.06 0.24 3.57
C LEU A 63 4.16 0.69 4.73
N THR A 64 4.74 1.21 5.82
CA THR A 64 3.98 1.82 6.93
C THR A 64 3.28 3.12 6.48
N LEU A 65 3.95 3.96 5.68
CA LEU A 65 3.34 5.16 5.10
C LEU A 65 2.21 4.80 4.12
N TYR A 66 2.41 3.78 3.28
CA TYR A 66 1.37 3.25 2.40
C TYR A 66 0.18 2.74 3.22
N GLY A 67 0.49 2.05 4.32
CA GLY A 67 -0.44 1.66 5.37
C GLY A 67 -1.35 2.81 5.81
N THR A 68 -0.71 3.93 6.14
CA THR A 68 -1.34 5.16 6.63
C THR A 68 -2.17 5.85 5.56
N PHE A 69 -1.64 5.95 4.34
CA PHE A 69 -2.35 6.51 3.19
C PHE A 69 -3.68 5.77 2.95
N LEU A 70 -3.66 4.44 2.88
CA LEU A 70 -4.88 3.64 2.67
C LEU A 70 -5.85 3.73 3.85
N ALA A 71 -5.36 3.78 5.08
CA ALA A 71 -6.24 3.96 6.24
C ALA A 71 -6.98 5.30 6.18
N LEU A 72 -6.28 6.40 5.85
CA LEU A 72 -6.90 7.72 5.68
C LEU A 72 -7.88 7.74 4.51
N TYR A 73 -7.54 7.09 3.40
CA TYR A 73 -8.42 7.02 2.24
C TYR A 73 -9.70 6.24 2.58
N ALA A 74 -9.62 5.07 3.21
CA ALA A 74 -10.79 4.30 3.61
C ALA A 74 -11.72 5.10 4.54
N ILE A 75 -11.17 5.90 5.46
CA ILE A 75 -11.95 6.76 6.36
C ILE A 75 -12.64 7.89 5.58
N LEU A 76 -11.92 8.55 4.67
CA LEU A 76 -12.47 9.64 3.86
C LEU A 76 -13.60 9.15 2.96
N ASP A 77 -13.41 8.02 2.29
CA ASP A 77 -14.36 7.41 1.36
C ASP A 77 -15.52 6.71 2.09
N ASN A 78 -15.35 6.43 3.39
CA ASN A 78 -16.25 5.61 4.21
C ASN A 78 -16.59 4.26 3.55
N SER A 79 -15.60 3.68 2.88
CA SER A 79 -15.72 2.45 2.11
C SER A 79 -14.36 1.82 1.88
N ILE A 80 -14.32 0.51 1.64
CA ILE A 80 -13.08 -0.19 1.28
C ILE A 80 -12.91 -0.37 -0.23
N TRP A 81 -13.95 -0.14 -1.05
CA TRP A 81 -13.86 -0.39 -2.49
C TRP A 81 -12.79 0.47 -3.18
N GLY A 82 -12.70 1.75 -2.80
CA GLY A 82 -11.68 2.67 -3.33
C GLY A 82 -10.25 2.22 -3.01
N VAL A 83 -9.99 1.82 -1.76
CA VAL A 83 -8.67 1.33 -1.34
C VAL A 83 -8.33 -0.03 -1.95
N CYS A 84 -9.30 -0.94 -2.12
CA CYS A 84 -9.09 -2.20 -2.85
C CYS A 84 -8.68 -1.93 -4.30
N ALA A 85 -9.37 -1.03 -4.99
CA ALA A 85 -9.06 -0.65 -6.36
C ALA A 85 -7.67 0.00 -6.47
N TRP A 86 -7.35 0.94 -5.57
CA TRP A 86 -6.05 1.60 -5.52
C TRP A 86 -4.90 0.61 -5.27
N HIS A 87 -5.07 -0.26 -4.27
CA HIS A 87 -4.04 -1.22 -3.90
C HIS A 87 -3.83 -2.28 -5.00
N THR A 88 -4.92 -2.70 -5.65
CA THR A 88 -4.86 -3.55 -6.85
C THR A 88 -4.08 -2.86 -7.96
N PHE A 89 -4.44 -1.62 -8.29
CA PHE A 89 -3.79 -0.87 -9.35
C PHE A 89 -2.30 -0.70 -9.08
N TRP A 90 -1.89 -0.39 -7.84
CA TRP A 90 -0.49 -0.26 -7.46
C TRP A 90 0.30 -1.55 -7.70
N ASN A 91 -0.10 -2.65 -7.03
CA ASN A 91 0.61 -3.93 -7.12
C ASN A 91 0.61 -4.50 -8.53
N TRP A 92 -0.54 -4.40 -9.21
CA TRP A 92 -0.67 -4.92 -10.56
C TRP A 92 0.13 -4.11 -11.56
N SER A 93 0.17 -2.78 -11.42
CA SER A 93 0.97 -1.94 -12.32
C SER A 93 2.46 -2.21 -12.14
N GLU A 94 2.93 -2.27 -10.89
CA GLU A 94 4.33 -2.57 -10.62
C GLU A 94 4.74 -3.93 -11.20
N ARG A 95 3.99 -4.98 -10.86
CA ARG A 95 4.31 -6.34 -11.28
C ARG A 95 4.03 -6.55 -12.75
N THR A 96 2.79 -6.39 -13.19
CA THR A 96 2.30 -6.82 -14.51
C THR A 96 2.52 -5.78 -15.61
N LEU A 97 2.24 -4.50 -15.34
CA LEU A 97 2.37 -3.45 -16.35
C LEU A 97 3.85 -3.12 -16.59
N PHE A 98 4.62 -2.86 -15.54
CA PHE A 98 6.02 -2.46 -15.64
C PHE A 98 7.02 -3.62 -15.60
N GLY A 99 6.60 -4.82 -15.20
CA GLY A 99 7.50 -5.97 -15.09
C GLY A 99 8.56 -5.78 -14.01
N LEU A 100 8.28 -4.95 -13.01
CA LEU A 100 9.15 -4.73 -11.87
C LEU A 100 8.94 -5.89 -10.91
N ILE A 101 9.97 -6.73 -10.81
CA ILE A 101 9.97 -7.83 -9.86
C ILE A 101 10.57 -7.30 -8.57
N GLU A 102 9.75 -7.21 -7.55
CA GLU A 102 10.23 -7.00 -6.19
C GLU A 102 10.65 -8.35 -5.56
N ASN A 103 11.69 -8.33 -4.74
CA ASN A 103 12.12 -9.48 -3.92
C ASN A 103 12.51 -10.76 -4.69
N GLY A 104 12.95 -10.65 -5.95
CA GLY A 104 13.54 -11.77 -6.69
C GLY A 104 12.54 -12.86 -7.13
N ALA A 105 11.24 -12.58 -7.14
CA ALA A 105 10.25 -13.50 -7.69
C ALA A 105 10.52 -13.83 -9.17
N SER A 106 10.26 -15.07 -9.60
CA SER A 106 10.50 -15.46 -11.00
C SER A 106 9.55 -14.71 -11.95
N LYS A 107 10.10 -14.14 -13.02
CA LYS A 107 9.32 -13.56 -14.13
C LYS A 107 8.56 -14.69 -14.84
N GLY A 108 7.25 -14.80 -14.60
CA GLY A 108 6.34 -15.61 -15.42
C GLY A 108 6.01 -14.98 -16.79
N ASP A 109 4.99 -15.50 -17.46
CA ASP A 109 4.49 -14.96 -18.73
C ASP A 109 3.35 -13.93 -18.50
N GLY A 110 3.24 -12.92 -19.38
CA GLY A 110 2.09 -11.99 -19.40
C GLY A 110 2.36 -10.55 -18.93
N PHE A 111 3.63 -10.19 -18.71
CA PHE A 111 4.06 -8.81 -18.48
C PHE A 111 3.99 -7.97 -19.75
N LEU A 112 3.56 -6.70 -19.64
CA LEU A 112 3.49 -5.80 -20.79
C LEU A 112 4.82 -5.13 -21.10
N LEU A 113 5.50 -4.64 -20.06
CA LEU A 113 6.81 -4.00 -20.16
C LEU A 113 7.85 -4.78 -19.36
N ASN A 114 9.11 -4.54 -19.69
CA ASN A 114 10.26 -5.04 -18.95
C ASN A 114 11.11 -3.86 -18.49
N ALA A 115 10.54 -3.04 -17.60
CA ALA A 115 11.23 -1.88 -17.07
C ALA A 115 12.38 -2.33 -16.15
N LYS A 116 13.50 -1.63 -16.23
CA LYS A 116 14.62 -1.79 -15.31
C LYS A 116 14.91 -0.43 -14.68
N ILE A 117 14.75 -0.35 -13.37
CA ILE A 117 15.10 0.87 -12.64
C ILE A 117 16.61 0.86 -12.38
N THR A 118 17.30 1.87 -12.91
CA THR A 118 18.76 2.03 -12.76
C THR A 118 19.06 3.37 -12.10
N GLY A 119 20.14 3.45 -11.33
CA GLY A 119 20.57 4.70 -10.68
C GLY A 119 20.92 4.51 -9.21
N ASN A 120 20.90 5.60 -8.45
CA ASN A 120 21.22 5.61 -7.02
C ASN A 120 20.23 4.73 -6.23
N LYS A 121 20.75 3.73 -5.51
CA LYS A 121 19.95 2.75 -4.74
C LYS A 121 19.00 3.38 -3.71
N PHE A 122 19.36 4.53 -3.13
CA PHE A 122 18.49 5.25 -2.20
C PHE A 122 17.27 5.86 -2.92
N LEU A 123 17.48 6.40 -4.12
CA LEU A 123 16.42 6.97 -4.93
C LEU A 123 15.56 5.89 -5.62
N THR A 124 16.18 4.78 -6.02
CA THR A 124 15.50 3.71 -6.78
C THR A 124 14.98 2.57 -5.92
N GLY A 125 15.40 2.49 -4.65
CA GLY A 125 15.05 1.45 -3.69
C GLY A 125 15.87 0.16 -3.77
N GLY A 126 16.81 0.06 -4.72
CA GLY A 126 17.73 -1.06 -4.82
C GLY A 126 17.02 -2.40 -5.00
N GLU A 127 17.33 -3.37 -4.14
CA GLU A 127 16.72 -4.72 -4.18
C GLU A 127 15.27 -4.74 -3.70
N ALA A 128 14.87 -3.77 -2.87
CA ALA A 128 13.50 -3.61 -2.38
C ALA A 128 12.58 -2.94 -3.41
N GLY A 129 13.03 -2.72 -4.65
CA GLY A 129 12.20 -2.18 -5.72
C GLY A 129 11.64 -0.79 -5.42
N SER A 130 10.45 -0.49 -5.94
CA SER A 130 9.83 0.82 -5.73
C SER A 130 9.47 1.05 -4.26
N ASN A 131 9.18 -0.02 -3.52
CA ASN A 131 8.90 0.03 -2.08
C ASN A 131 10.07 0.62 -1.27
N GLY A 132 11.32 0.39 -1.69
CA GLY A 132 12.51 0.97 -1.03
C GLY A 132 12.87 2.40 -1.45
N SER A 133 12.13 3.01 -2.38
CA SER A 133 12.50 4.28 -3.01
C SER A 133 12.21 5.49 -2.12
N PHE A 134 13.14 6.45 -2.07
CA PHE A 134 12.88 7.75 -1.45
C PHE A 134 11.81 8.58 -2.20
N PHE A 135 11.64 8.38 -3.51
CA PHE A 135 10.56 9.05 -4.25
C PHE A 135 9.19 8.57 -3.79
N LEU A 136 9.06 7.28 -3.48
CA LEU A 136 7.82 6.74 -2.91
C LEU A 136 7.50 7.42 -1.57
N THR A 137 8.50 7.64 -0.72
CA THR A 137 8.33 8.38 0.55
C THR A 137 7.69 9.74 0.31
N ILE A 138 8.22 10.53 -0.63
CA ILE A 138 7.71 11.87 -0.94
C ILE A 138 6.25 11.80 -1.43
N ILE A 139 5.95 10.90 -2.37
CA ILE A 139 4.61 10.74 -2.93
C ILE A 139 3.60 10.37 -1.84
N LEU A 140 3.96 9.44 -0.95
CA LEU A 140 3.09 9.03 0.15
C LEU A 140 2.87 10.14 1.17
N LEU A 141 3.92 10.91 1.52
CA LEU A 141 3.77 12.05 2.42
C LEU A 141 2.85 13.13 1.85
N ILE A 142 2.96 13.41 0.54
CA ILE A 142 2.05 14.35 -0.14
C ILE A 142 0.61 13.83 -0.11
N GLY A 143 0.40 12.55 -0.42
CA GLY A 143 -0.92 11.92 -0.39
C GLY A 143 -1.54 11.92 1.01
N ILE A 144 -0.76 11.56 2.03
CA ILE A 144 -1.17 11.60 3.45
C ILE A 144 -1.54 13.02 3.86
N PHE A 145 -0.71 14.02 3.50
CA PHE A 145 -0.99 15.42 3.80
C PHE A 145 -2.30 15.87 3.15
N TYR A 146 -2.50 15.55 1.87
CA TYR A 146 -3.73 15.87 1.14
C TYR A 146 -4.97 15.24 1.77
N LEU A 147 -4.93 13.93 2.07
CA LEU A 147 -6.05 13.22 2.69
C LEU A 147 -6.35 13.74 4.09
N THR A 148 -5.32 14.02 4.89
CA THR A 148 -5.47 14.60 6.23
C THR A 148 -6.11 15.99 6.17
N PHE A 149 -5.73 16.81 5.17
CA PHE A 149 -6.33 18.13 4.97
C PHE A 149 -7.79 18.05 4.53
N LYS A 150 -8.15 17.03 3.74
CA LYS A 150 -9.53 16.78 3.31
C LYS A 150 -10.43 16.25 4.42
N LEU A 151 -9.87 15.47 5.34
CA LEU A 151 -10.60 14.90 6.46
C LEU A 151 -11.08 15.99 7.42
N ASN A 152 -12.40 16.17 7.51
CA ASN A 152 -12.99 17.03 8.54
C ASN A 152 -13.17 16.26 9.87
N LYS A 153 -13.35 16.98 10.98
CA LYS A 153 -13.58 16.36 12.30
C LYS A 153 -14.78 15.40 12.33
N LYS A 154 -15.79 15.58 11.46
CA LYS A 154 -16.96 14.69 11.39
C LYS A 154 -16.62 13.36 10.70
N GLU A 155 -15.75 13.37 9.69
CA GLU A 155 -15.29 12.15 9.00
C GLU A 155 -14.44 11.26 9.90
N LEU A 156 -13.62 11.86 10.77
CA LEU A 156 -12.89 11.14 11.81
C LEU A 156 -13.82 10.42 12.81
N LEU A 157 -15.09 10.84 12.89
CA LEU A 157 -16.13 10.27 13.74
C LEU A 157 -17.11 9.35 12.96
N LYS A 158 -16.90 9.10 11.66
CA LYS A 158 -17.78 8.21 10.86
C LYS A 158 -17.51 6.72 11.07
N LEU A 159 -16.49 6.36 11.85
CA LEU A 159 -16.22 4.98 12.25
C LEU A 159 -17.07 4.52 13.47
N TYR A 160 -18.24 5.13 13.70
CA TYR A 160 -19.22 4.79 14.74
C TYR A 160 -20.58 4.48 14.11
#